data_AF-A0A3Q1M860-F1
#
_entry.id   AF-A0A3Q1M860-F1
#
_cell.length_a   1.000
_cell.length_b   1.000
_cell.length_c   1.000
_cell.angle_alpha   90.00
_cell.angle_beta   90.00
_cell.angle_gamma   90.00
#
_symmetry.space_group_name_H-M   'P 1'
#
loop_
_entity.id
_entity.type
_entity.pdbx_description
1 polymer ?
#
loop_
_entity_poly.entity_id
_entity_poly.type
_entity_poly.pdbx_seq_one_letter_code
_entity_poly.pdbx_strand_id
1 'polypeptide(L)'
;MSLQQTPQSRVFVELLPWADRGRENYLLSGGETLPGLRRPLSSAPAQTPTREVHVSGTAEVSASPDRAQVVVRVSSTKEAAAEAKKSVCRRLDYITQSLRQQGVQSENVTVTKDFKRLENAYHMEAEVCITFTEFGKMQNICNFLVEKLDSSVVISQPQFYHMPGSIDNLRRQACLAAVENARRKAQEVCNLVGQTLGKPLIIKEEETKEWEGQIDDPQSSRLSMHV
;
A
#
# COMPACT_ATOMS: atom_id res chain seq x y z
N MET A 1 -25.43 2.80 -33.53
CA MET A 1 -24.26 2.04 -33.00
C MET A 1 -24.39 2.03 -31.49
N SER A 2 -24.67 0.84 -30.95
CA SER A 2 -25.14 0.61 -29.58
C SER A 2 -24.06 0.87 -28.53
N LEU A 3 -24.42 1.57 -27.44
CA LEU A 3 -23.60 1.72 -26.25
C LEU A 3 -23.67 0.41 -25.44
N GLN A 4 -22.55 -0.32 -25.37
CA GLN A 4 -22.38 -1.43 -24.45
C GLN A 4 -22.23 -0.88 -23.02
N GLN A 5 -23.27 -1.05 -22.22
CA GLN A 5 -23.18 -0.94 -20.76
C GLN A 5 -22.44 -2.18 -20.24
N THR A 6 -21.30 -1.97 -19.58
CA THR A 6 -20.61 -3.02 -18.82
C THR A 6 -21.44 -3.41 -17.59
N PRO A 7 -21.63 -4.70 -17.30
CA PRO A 7 -22.48 -5.14 -16.20
C PRO A 7 -21.81 -4.83 -14.85
N GLN A 8 -22.50 -4.09 -13.98
CA GLN A 8 -22.12 -3.99 -12.57
C GLN A 8 -22.35 -5.35 -11.90
N SER A 9 -21.27 -5.98 -11.46
CA SER A 9 -21.29 -7.20 -10.66
C SER A 9 -22.02 -6.93 -9.33
N ARG A 10 -23.12 -7.65 -9.09
CA ARG A 10 -23.80 -7.70 -7.79
C ARG A 10 -23.46 -9.02 -7.13
N VAL A 11 -22.94 -8.96 -5.90
CA VAL A 11 -22.74 -10.15 -5.05
C VAL A 11 -23.76 -10.08 -3.92
N PHE A 12 -24.67 -11.05 -3.89
CA PHE A 12 -25.60 -11.28 -2.79
C PHE A 12 -24.97 -12.28 -1.81
N VAL A 13 -25.12 -12.02 -0.51
CA VAL A 13 -24.97 -13.05 0.51
C VAL A 13 -26.16 -12.92 1.46
N GLU A 14 -27.03 -13.92 1.43
CA GLU A 14 -28.16 -14.09 2.35
C GLU A 14 -27.79 -15.23 3.31
N LEU A 15 -27.76 -14.96 4.62
CA LEU A 15 -27.57 -15.95 5.66
C LEU A 15 -28.89 -16.17 6.39
N LEU A 16 -29.48 -17.35 6.21
CA LEU A 16 -30.69 -17.78 6.92
C LEU A 16 -30.34 -18.26 8.34
N PRO A 17 -31.11 -17.90 9.39
CA PRO A 17 -30.86 -18.39 10.75
C PRO A 17 -31.20 -19.88 10.92
N TRP A 18 -30.27 -20.62 11.53
CA TRP A 18 -30.41 -22.01 11.97
C TRP A 18 -31.55 -22.19 12.99
N ALA A 19 -32.48 -23.12 12.74
CA ALA A 19 -33.48 -23.55 13.72
C ALA A 19 -32.95 -24.76 14.51
N ASP A 20 -32.83 -24.58 15.83
CA ASP A 20 -32.38 -25.59 16.78
C ASP A 20 -33.46 -26.67 17.01
N ARG A 21 -33.01 -27.93 17.13
CA ARG A 21 -33.82 -29.13 17.37
C ARG A 21 -33.61 -29.60 18.81
N GLY A 22 -34.68 -29.62 19.59
CA GLY A 22 -34.87 -30.52 20.74
C GLY A 22 -36.37 -30.54 21.08
N ARG A 23 -37.18 -31.60 20.87
CA ARG A 23 -37.23 -32.92 21.57
C ARG A 23 -37.12 -32.70 23.09
N GLU A 24 -38.11 -33.01 23.94
CA GLU A 24 -38.83 -34.28 24.09
C GLU A 24 -40.22 -34.15 24.75
N ASN A 25 -41.06 -35.17 24.48
CA ASN A 25 -42.39 -35.43 25.04
C ASN A 25 -42.36 -35.77 26.55
N TYR A 26 -43.37 -35.37 27.32
CA TYR A 26 -44.02 -36.25 28.31
C TYR A 26 -45.42 -35.74 28.71
N LEU A 27 -46.36 -36.68 28.74
CA LEU A 27 -47.64 -36.75 29.48
C LEU A 27 -48.85 -35.93 29.00
N LEU A 28 -49.69 -36.64 28.24
CA LEU A 28 -51.14 -36.47 28.20
C LEU A 28 -51.74 -37.06 29.49
N SER A 29 -52.60 -36.30 30.16
CA SER A 29 -53.59 -36.80 31.11
C SER A 29 -54.91 -36.07 30.89
N GLY A 30 -56.00 -36.83 30.79
CA GLY A 30 -57.35 -36.37 31.12
C GLY A 30 -58.20 -35.89 29.95
N GLY A 31 -59.22 -36.66 29.64
CA GLY A 31 -60.25 -36.35 28.67
C GLY A 31 -61.28 -35.31 29.14
N GLU A 32 -61.99 -34.80 28.13
CA GLU A 32 -63.41 -34.42 28.12
C GLU A 32 -63.84 -33.16 28.91
N THR A 33 -64.04 -32.04 28.23
CA THR A 33 -65.37 -31.51 27.81
C THR A 33 -65.30 -30.04 27.34
N LEU A 34 -66.22 -29.72 26.41
CA LEU A 34 -66.49 -28.53 25.58
C LEU A 34 -66.60 -27.16 26.31
N PRO A 35 -66.91 -26.03 25.62
CA PRO A 35 -66.54 -25.53 24.29
C PRO A 35 -66.02 -24.07 24.32
N GLY A 36 -65.33 -23.62 23.27
CA GLY A 36 -65.14 -22.19 22.98
C GLY A 36 -63.76 -21.66 23.31
N LEU A 37 -62.77 -21.96 22.46
CA LEU A 37 -61.57 -21.14 22.35
C LEU A 37 -61.55 -20.49 20.98
N ARG A 38 -61.62 -19.15 21.00
CA ARG A 38 -61.06 -18.32 19.93
C ARG A 38 -59.67 -18.88 19.62
N ARG A 39 -59.45 -19.24 18.36
CA ARG A 39 -58.11 -19.51 17.82
C ARG A 39 -57.21 -18.35 18.29
N PRO A 40 -56.14 -18.57 19.08
CA PRO A 40 -55.14 -17.54 19.22
C PRO A 40 -54.62 -17.31 17.81
N LEU A 41 -54.85 -16.11 17.28
CA LEU A 41 -54.08 -15.61 16.16
C LEU A 41 -52.63 -15.86 16.56
N SER A 42 -51.95 -16.69 15.77
CA SER A 42 -50.52 -16.87 15.86
C SER A 42 -49.92 -15.47 15.86
N SER A 43 -49.49 -14.99 17.02
CA SER A 43 -48.65 -13.82 17.13
C SER A 43 -47.29 -14.27 16.61
N ALA A 44 -47.16 -14.33 15.28
CA ALA A 44 -45.86 -14.22 14.67
C ALA A 44 -45.19 -13.02 15.34
N PRO A 45 -44.00 -13.15 15.94
CA PRO A 45 -43.32 -12.00 16.51
C PRO A 45 -43.23 -10.97 15.39
N ALA A 46 -43.90 -9.83 15.59
CA ALA A 46 -43.75 -8.69 14.73
C ALA A 46 -42.27 -8.35 14.74
N GLN A 47 -41.57 -8.68 13.66
CA GLN A 47 -40.23 -8.19 13.41
C GLN A 47 -40.38 -6.67 13.29
N THR A 48 -40.18 -5.98 14.41
CA THR A 48 -40.11 -4.51 14.40
C THR A 48 -38.99 -4.16 13.42
N PRO A 49 -39.26 -3.39 12.35
CA PRO A 49 -38.22 -3.02 11.41
C PRO A 49 -37.12 -2.29 12.20
N THR A 50 -35.92 -2.87 12.18
CA THR A 50 -34.75 -2.25 12.79
C THR A 50 -34.49 -0.92 12.09
N ARG A 51 -34.36 0.15 12.88
CA ARG A 51 -34.07 1.48 12.34
C ARG A 51 -32.59 1.56 12.04
N GLU A 52 -32.25 1.72 10.76
CA GLU A 52 -30.89 1.66 10.29
C GLU A 52 -30.58 2.87 9.41
N VAL A 53 -29.32 3.31 9.44
CA VAL A 53 -28.79 4.34 8.55
C VAL A 53 -27.60 3.74 7.82
N HIS A 54 -27.66 3.74 6.49
CA HIS A 54 -26.57 3.27 5.65
C HIS A 54 -25.81 4.47 5.11
N VAL A 55 -24.52 4.50 5.40
CA VAL A 55 -23.60 5.53 4.91
C VAL A 55 -22.36 4.87 4.36
N SER A 56 -21.80 5.49 3.33
CA SER A 56 -20.47 5.18 2.84
C SER A 56 -19.57 6.40 3.04
N GLY A 57 -18.37 6.15 3.57
CA GLY A 57 -17.32 7.12 3.75
C GLY A 57 -16.08 6.67 2.99
N THR A 58 -15.40 7.62 2.36
CA THR A 58 -14.16 7.39 1.62
C THR A 58 -13.06 8.24 2.23
N ALA A 59 -11.81 7.80 2.07
CA ALA A 59 -10.64 8.58 2.42
C ALA A 59 -9.49 8.20 1.50
N GLU A 60 -8.59 9.16 1.29
CA GLU A 60 -7.37 9.01 0.53
C GLU A 60 -6.22 9.55 1.37
N VAL A 61 -5.10 8.83 1.38
CA VAL A 61 -3.90 9.23 2.09
C VAL A 61 -2.72 9.04 1.14
N SER A 62 -1.90 10.08 1.02
CA SER A 62 -0.68 10.05 0.23
C SER A 62 0.53 10.34 1.10
N ALA A 63 1.68 9.80 0.71
CA ALA A 63 2.96 10.10 1.33
C ALA A 63 4.05 10.22 0.27
N SER A 64 5.01 11.11 0.51
CA SER A 64 6.24 11.17 -0.28
C SER A 64 7.15 9.99 0.07
N PRO A 65 8.03 9.55 -0.85
CA PRO A 65 9.06 8.57 -0.55
C PRO A 65 9.89 8.99 0.67
N ASP A 66 10.29 8.02 1.49
CA ASP A 66 11.09 8.24 2.69
C ASP A 66 12.52 7.69 2.56
N ARG A 67 12.81 7.04 1.43
CA ARG A 67 14.13 6.50 1.07
C ARG A 67 14.45 6.78 -0.38
N ALA A 68 15.74 6.97 -0.64
CA ALA A 68 16.31 7.02 -1.96
C ALA A 68 17.53 6.12 -2.03
N GLN A 69 17.64 5.33 -3.10
CA GLN A 69 18.80 4.50 -3.37
C GLN A 69 19.54 5.06 -4.59
N VAL A 70 20.86 5.18 -4.46
CA VAL A 70 21.75 5.55 -5.57
C VAL A 70 22.85 4.51 -5.68
N VAL A 71 23.16 4.11 -6.91
CA VAL A 71 24.25 3.18 -7.20
C VAL A 71 25.37 3.93 -7.91
N VAL A 72 26.57 3.88 -7.33
CA VAL A 72 27.79 4.39 -7.94
C VAL A 72 28.60 3.22 -8.47
N ARG A 73 28.80 3.17 -9.78
CA ARG A 73 29.56 2.13 -10.47
C ARG A 73 30.93 2.63 -10.84
N VAL A 74 31.95 1.82 -10.56
CA VAL A 74 33.34 2.08 -10.92
C VAL A 74 33.88 0.87 -11.61
N SER A 75 34.36 1.01 -12.84
CA SER A 75 34.94 -0.10 -13.58
C SER A 75 36.31 0.21 -14.19
N SER A 76 37.06 -0.83 -14.49
CA SER A 76 38.34 -0.76 -15.20
C SER A 76 38.58 -2.05 -15.96
N THR A 77 38.93 -1.93 -17.24
CA THR A 77 39.42 -3.04 -18.05
C THR A 77 40.91 -2.83 -18.34
N LYS A 78 41.76 -3.82 -18.02
CA LYS A 78 43.23 -3.77 -18.25
C LYS A 78 43.75 -5.15 -18.63
N GLU A 79 44.87 -5.20 -19.35
CA GLU A 79 45.57 -6.45 -19.70
C GLU A 79 46.11 -7.17 -18.45
N ALA A 80 46.56 -6.40 -17.46
CA ALA A 80 47.01 -6.93 -16.18
C ALA A 80 45.89 -6.89 -15.12
N ALA A 81 45.54 -8.05 -14.56
CA ALA A 81 44.55 -8.19 -13.48
C ALA A 81 44.84 -7.28 -12.27
N ALA A 82 46.12 -7.17 -11.88
CA ALA A 82 46.54 -6.35 -10.75
C ALA A 82 46.28 -4.86 -10.99
N GLU A 83 46.45 -4.39 -12.22
CA GLU A 83 46.21 -2.99 -12.58
C GLU A 83 44.73 -2.64 -12.60
N ALA A 84 43.88 -3.54 -13.16
CA ALA A 84 42.43 -3.37 -13.13
C ALA A 84 41.92 -3.25 -11.67
N LYS A 85 42.36 -4.17 -10.80
CA LYS A 85 42.01 -4.16 -9.37
C LYS A 85 42.50 -2.90 -8.67
N LYS A 86 43.77 -2.52 -8.86
CA LYS A 86 44.36 -1.32 -8.24
C LYS A 86 43.64 -0.04 -8.66
N SER A 87 43.25 0.05 -9.93
CA SER A 87 42.52 1.18 -10.49
C SER A 87 41.14 1.35 -9.85
N VAL A 88 40.37 0.25 -9.72
CA VAL A 88 39.04 0.28 -9.10
C VAL A 88 39.13 0.49 -7.59
N CYS A 89 40.04 -0.20 -6.89
CA CYS A 89 40.20 -0.04 -5.44
C CYS A 89 40.50 1.41 -5.05
N ARG A 90 41.42 2.09 -5.75
CA ARG A 90 41.74 3.50 -5.46
C ARG A 90 40.51 4.43 -5.54
N ARG A 91 39.69 4.27 -6.59
CA ARG A 91 38.47 5.08 -6.77
C ARG A 91 37.40 4.71 -5.75
N LEU A 92 37.24 3.42 -5.48
CA LEU A 92 36.33 2.94 -4.44
C LEU A 92 36.71 3.45 -3.05
N ASP A 93 37.99 3.45 -2.69
CA ASP A 93 38.49 3.96 -1.41
C ASP A 93 38.19 5.45 -1.28
N TYR A 94 38.40 6.23 -2.35
CA TYR A 94 38.04 7.64 -2.38
C TYR A 94 36.53 7.87 -2.19
N ILE A 95 35.68 7.11 -2.90
CA ILE A 95 34.22 7.21 -2.77
C ILE A 95 33.80 6.88 -1.34
N THR A 96 34.22 5.74 -0.81
CA THR A 96 33.83 5.29 0.54
C THR A 96 34.34 6.25 1.62
N GLN A 97 35.54 6.83 1.46
CA GLN A 97 36.05 7.87 2.35
C GLN A 97 35.24 9.16 2.26
N SER A 98 34.89 9.60 1.05
CA SER A 98 34.07 10.80 0.82
C SER A 98 32.68 10.65 1.46
N LEU A 99 32.04 9.49 1.30
CA LEU A 99 30.75 9.19 1.92
C LEU A 99 30.82 9.27 3.45
N ARG A 100 31.87 8.69 4.06
CA ARG A 100 32.07 8.77 5.51
C ARG A 100 32.30 10.21 5.98
N GLN A 101 33.10 10.99 5.26
CA GLN A 101 33.37 12.39 5.61
C GLN A 101 32.11 13.25 5.55
N GLN A 102 31.19 12.94 4.63
CA GLN A 102 29.90 13.62 4.51
C GLN A 102 28.82 13.03 5.44
N GLY A 103 29.18 12.11 6.33
CA GLY A 103 28.31 11.58 7.39
C GLY A 103 27.34 10.48 6.94
N VAL A 104 27.62 9.80 5.82
CA VAL A 104 26.86 8.60 5.44
C VAL A 104 27.28 7.44 6.32
N GLN A 105 26.31 6.85 7.02
CA GLN A 105 26.55 5.70 7.90
C GLN A 105 26.93 4.45 7.09
N SER A 106 27.83 3.63 7.62
CA SER A 106 28.28 2.41 6.94
C SER A 106 27.18 1.39 6.71
N GLU A 107 26.16 1.36 7.59
CA GLU A 107 24.97 0.50 7.43
C GLU A 107 24.12 0.84 6.19
N ASN A 108 24.24 2.08 5.70
CA ASN A 108 23.54 2.55 4.51
C ASN A 108 24.36 2.38 3.23
N VAL A 109 25.54 1.76 3.31
CA VAL A 109 26.44 1.57 2.17
C VAL A 109 26.76 0.09 1.99
N THR A 110 26.36 -0.46 0.85
CA THR A 110 26.71 -1.82 0.44
C THR A 110 27.64 -1.77 -0.75
N VAL A 111 28.76 -2.49 -0.67
CA VAL A 111 29.74 -2.56 -1.75
C VAL A 111 29.78 -3.96 -2.33
N THR A 112 29.51 -4.07 -3.62
CA THR A 112 29.61 -5.32 -4.39
C THR A 112 30.75 -5.20 -5.38
N LYS A 113 31.54 -6.26 -5.55
CA LYS A 113 32.69 -6.29 -6.47
C LYS A 113 32.55 -7.48 -7.41
N ASP A 114 32.73 -7.22 -8.70
CA ASP A 114 32.77 -8.25 -9.73
C ASP A 114 34.14 -8.21 -10.45
N PHE A 115 34.70 -9.39 -10.72
CA PHE A 115 35.97 -9.51 -11.42
C PHE A 115 35.89 -10.63 -12.44
N LYS A 116 35.98 -10.28 -13.72
CA LYS A 116 35.83 -11.21 -14.84
C LYS A 116 36.94 -11.04 -15.87
N ARG A 117 37.25 -12.13 -16.57
CA ARG A 117 38.14 -12.12 -17.73
C ARG A 117 37.32 -11.80 -18.98
N LEU A 118 37.77 -10.83 -19.78
CA LEU A 118 37.19 -10.46 -21.07
C LEU A 118 38.25 -10.66 -22.15
N GLU A 119 38.17 -11.78 -22.86
CA GLU A 119 39.12 -12.17 -23.90
C GLU A 119 40.59 -12.09 -23.42
N ASN A 120 41.33 -11.08 -23.88
CA ASN A 120 42.74 -10.82 -23.60
C ASN A 120 42.96 -9.81 -22.45
N ALA A 121 41.89 -9.42 -21.75
CA ALA A 121 41.93 -8.45 -20.65
C ALA A 121 41.16 -8.94 -19.43
N TYR A 122 41.30 -8.18 -18.34
CA TYR A 122 40.58 -8.36 -17.10
C TYR A 122 39.74 -7.13 -16.82
N HIS A 123 38.48 -7.37 -16.47
CA HIS A 123 37.52 -6.36 -16.09
C HIS A 123 37.24 -6.46 -14.59
N MET A 124 37.46 -5.36 -13.89
CA MET A 124 37.07 -5.18 -12.51
C MET A 124 35.95 -4.16 -12.46
N GLU A 125 34.90 -4.47 -11.70
CA GLU A 125 33.79 -3.55 -11.42
C GLU A 125 33.52 -3.54 -9.91
N ALA A 126 33.18 -2.38 -9.39
CA ALA A 126 32.66 -2.20 -8.05
C ALA A 126 31.41 -1.34 -8.10
N GLU A 127 30.35 -1.81 -7.44
CA GLU A 127 29.11 -1.08 -7.24
C GLU A 127 29.02 -0.67 -5.77
N VAL A 128 28.76 0.60 -5.53
CA VAL A 128 28.49 1.16 -4.20
C VAL A 128 27.02 1.55 -4.18
N CYS A 129 26.21 0.73 -3.53
CA CYS A 129 24.80 0.98 -3.31
C CYS A 129 24.64 1.79 -2.01
N ILE A 130 24.03 2.97 -2.11
CA ILE A 130 23.91 3.93 -1.02
C ILE A 130 22.43 4.23 -0.78
N THR A 131 21.99 4.05 0.45
CA THR A 131 20.64 4.40 0.91
C THR A 131 20.66 5.75 1.60
N PHE A 132 19.79 6.66 1.16
CA PHE A 132 19.64 8.00 1.70
C PHE A 132 18.25 8.18 2.29
N THR A 133 18.20 8.89 3.43
CA THR A 133 16.96 9.39 4.04
C THR A 133 16.78 10.89 3.79
N GLU A 134 17.87 11.61 3.52
CA GLU A 134 17.89 13.05 3.33
C GLU A 134 18.25 13.38 1.88
N PHE A 135 17.25 13.77 1.09
CA PHE A 135 17.42 13.94 -0.37
C PHE A 135 18.30 15.12 -0.74
N GLY A 136 18.32 16.19 0.06
CA GLY A 136 19.26 17.30 -0.13
C GLY A 136 20.71 16.85 0.04
N LYS A 137 21.00 16.01 1.04
CA LYS A 137 22.33 15.42 1.21
C LYS A 137 22.69 14.53 0.03
N MET A 138 21.79 13.63 -0.36
CA MET A 138 21.97 12.77 -1.53
C MET A 138 22.40 13.57 -2.76
N GLN A 139 21.66 14.63 -3.10
CA GLN A 139 21.98 15.45 -4.27
C GLN A 139 23.37 16.10 -4.16
N ASN A 140 23.72 16.64 -3.00
CA ASN A 140 25.04 17.22 -2.76
C ASN A 140 26.17 16.18 -2.91
N ILE A 141 25.97 14.97 -2.37
CA ILE A 141 26.93 13.87 -2.50
C ILE A 141 27.09 13.47 -3.97
N CYS A 142 25.98 13.25 -4.68
CA CYS A 142 26.00 12.86 -6.09
C CYS A 142 26.72 13.91 -6.94
N ASN A 143 26.39 15.18 -6.77
CA ASN A 143 27.06 16.27 -7.48
C ASN A 143 28.55 16.30 -7.16
N PHE A 144 28.93 16.21 -5.88
CA PHE A 144 30.33 16.15 -5.48
C PHE A 144 31.09 14.99 -6.13
N LEU A 145 30.50 13.79 -6.17
CA LEU A 145 31.13 12.64 -6.79
C LEU A 145 31.28 12.82 -8.31
N VAL A 146 30.29 13.40 -8.99
CA VAL A 146 30.38 13.74 -10.43
C VAL A 146 31.47 14.78 -10.69
N GLU A 147 31.60 15.79 -9.83
CA GLU A 147 32.60 16.84 -9.99
C GLU A 147 34.04 16.38 -9.71
N LYS A 148 34.22 15.43 -8.78
CA LYS A 148 35.55 14.99 -8.32
C LYS A 148 36.08 13.74 -8.99
N LEU A 149 35.23 12.93 -9.60
CA LEU A 149 35.62 11.70 -10.26
C LEU A 149 35.54 11.85 -11.78
N ASP A 150 36.32 11.04 -12.49
CA ASP A 150 36.32 11.05 -13.95
C ASP A 150 35.11 10.29 -14.52
N SER A 151 34.98 10.31 -15.86
CA SER A 151 33.87 9.68 -16.58
C SER A 151 33.79 8.15 -16.47
N SER A 152 34.76 7.51 -15.81
CA SER A 152 34.73 6.06 -15.57
C SER A 152 33.91 5.68 -14.32
N VAL A 153 33.39 6.69 -13.61
CA VAL A 153 32.45 6.54 -12.51
C VAL A 153 31.06 6.92 -13.00
N VAL A 154 30.12 5.98 -12.92
CA VAL A 154 28.73 6.18 -13.35
C VAL A 154 27.84 6.19 -12.13
N ILE A 155 27.08 7.27 -11.96
CA ILE A 155 26.09 7.39 -10.88
C ILE A 155 24.70 7.15 -11.49
N SER A 156 23.95 6.20 -10.93
CA SER A 156 22.60 5.90 -11.36
C SER A 156 21.64 7.04 -11.01
N GLN A 157 20.50 7.09 -11.70
CA GLN A 157 19.36 7.89 -11.24
C GLN A 157 18.92 7.41 -9.85
N PRO A 158 18.54 8.31 -8.93
CA PRO A 158 18.00 7.93 -7.63
C PRO A 158 16.70 7.15 -7.79
N GLN A 159 16.60 6.02 -7.11
CA GLN A 159 15.37 5.25 -6.99
C GLN A 159 14.71 5.61 -5.65
N PHE A 160 13.52 6.21 -5.72
CA PHE A 160 12.77 6.60 -4.54
C PHE A 160 11.78 5.50 -4.15
N TYR A 161 11.71 5.19 -2.87
CA TYR A 161 10.84 4.14 -2.35
C TYR A 161 10.44 4.43 -0.90
N HIS A 162 9.50 3.64 -0.39
CA HIS A 162 9.06 3.69 0.98
C HIS A 162 9.71 2.59 1.83
N MET A 163 9.93 2.85 3.11
CA MET A 163 10.36 1.82 4.05
C MET A 163 9.37 0.64 4.09
N PRO A 164 9.85 -0.58 4.35
CA PRO A 164 8.98 -1.72 4.61
C PRO A 164 7.95 -1.39 5.69
N GLY A 165 6.67 -1.68 5.42
CA GLY A 165 5.56 -1.40 6.34
C GLY A 165 4.98 0.02 6.25
N SER A 166 5.58 0.94 5.50
CA SER A 166 4.99 2.28 5.27
C SER A 166 3.65 2.18 4.53
N ILE A 167 3.54 1.30 3.53
CA ILE A 167 2.29 1.07 2.78
C ILE A 167 1.19 0.53 3.69
N ASP A 168 1.50 -0.43 4.58
CA ASP A 168 0.52 -0.98 5.53
C ASP A 168 0.03 0.09 6.51
N ASN A 169 0.93 0.99 6.94
CA ASN A 169 0.56 2.13 7.77
C ASN A 169 -0.38 3.09 7.04
N LEU A 170 -0.12 3.38 5.76
CA LEU A 170 -0.99 4.22 4.93
C LEU A 170 -2.37 3.60 4.73
N ARG A 171 -2.42 2.29 4.43
CA ARG A 171 -3.68 1.54 4.33
C ARG A 171 -4.49 1.68 5.62
N ARG A 172 -3.87 1.41 6.77
CA ARG A 172 -4.53 1.56 8.08
C ARG A 172 -5.04 2.98 8.31
N GLN A 173 -4.25 3.99 7.96
CA GLN A 173 -4.64 5.39 8.12
C GLN A 173 -5.84 5.75 7.22
N ALA A 174 -5.83 5.31 5.96
CA ALA A 174 -6.94 5.51 5.03
C ALA A 174 -8.22 4.82 5.51
N CYS A 175 -8.14 3.56 5.95
CA CYS A 175 -9.30 2.84 6.48
C CYS A 175 -9.90 3.57 7.70
N LEU A 176 -9.08 3.99 8.67
CA LEU A 176 -9.57 4.70 9.86
C LEU A 176 -10.21 6.05 9.49
N ALA A 177 -9.59 6.80 8.57
CA ALA A 177 -10.15 8.06 8.09
C ALA A 177 -11.48 7.85 7.34
N ALA A 178 -11.61 6.78 6.55
CA ALA A 178 -12.86 6.43 5.86
C ALA A 178 -13.98 6.10 6.85
N VAL A 179 -13.67 5.35 7.91
CA VAL A 179 -14.61 5.02 9.00
C VAL A 179 -15.03 6.28 9.76
N GLU A 180 -14.10 7.19 10.06
CA GLU A 180 -14.41 8.48 10.67
C GLU A 180 -15.33 9.34 9.79
N ASN A 181 -15.06 9.39 8.49
CA ASN A 181 -15.90 10.10 7.52
C ASN A 181 -17.30 9.49 7.41
N ALA A 182 -17.41 8.16 7.40
CA ALA A 182 -18.70 7.46 7.42
C ALA A 182 -19.46 7.79 8.71
N ARG A 183 -18.81 7.71 9.87
CA ARG A 183 -19.43 8.02 11.17
C ARG A 183 -19.90 9.47 11.24
N ARG A 184 -19.10 10.43 10.78
CA ARG A 184 -19.49 11.85 10.72
C ARG A 184 -20.73 12.04 9.84
N LYS A 185 -20.74 11.44 8.66
CA LYS A 185 -21.90 11.45 7.75
C LYS A 185 -23.15 10.87 8.40
N ALA A 186 -23.04 9.72 9.09
CA ALA A 186 -24.18 9.13 9.79
C ALA A 186 -24.72 10.05 10.89
N GLN A 187 -23.82 10.67 11.66
CA GLN A 187 -24.20 11.59 12.73
C GLN A 187 -24.96 12.81 12.20
N GLU A 188 -24.47 13.42 11.12
CA GLU A 188 -25.10 14.57 10.47
C GLU A 188 -26.50 14.22 9.94
N VAL A 189 -26.63 13.07 9.25
CA VAL A 189 -27.91 12.59 8.72
C VAL A 189 -28.90 12.31 9.85
N CYS A 190 -28.49 11.64 10.93
CA CYS A 190 -29.35 11.36 12.08
C CYS A 190 -29.84 12.67 12.74
N ASN A 191 -28.93 13.62 12.98
CA ASN A 191 -29.27 14.89 13.61
C ASN A 191 -30.29 15.68 12.77
N LEU A 192 -30.15 15.67 11.44
CA LEU A 192 -31.06 16.37 10.52
C LEU A 192 -32.50 15.85 10.61
N VAL A 193 -32.68 14.54 10.84
CA VAL A 193 -34.02 13.91 10.95
C VAL A 193 -34.51 13.82 12.41
N GLY A 194 -33.86 14.52 13.33
CA GLY A 194 -34.23 14.53 14.75
C GLY A 194 -34.01 13.19 15.47
N GLN A 195 -33.04 12.40 15.02
CA GLN A 195 -32.68 11.11 15.60
C GLN A 195 -31.24 11.13 16.12
N THR A 196 -30.92 10.23 17.06
CA THR A 196 -29.56 10.07 17.60
C THR A 196 -28.87 8.86 16.97
N LEU A 197 -27.59 8.99 16.63
CA LEU A 197 -26.79 7.89 16.10
C LEU A 197 -26.57 6.79 17.17
N GLY A 198 -26.92 5.54 16.83
CA GLY A 198 -26.76 4.37 17.68
C GLY A 198 -25.38 3.68 17.54
N LYS A 199 -25.25 2.50 18.15
CA LYS A 199 -24.05 1.66 18.00
C LYS A 199 -23.97 1.10 16.56
N PRO A 200 -22.76 0.98 15.98
CA PRO A 200 -22.59 0.35 14.67
C PRO A 200 -23.12 -1.09 14.66
N LEU A 201 -23.89 -1.44 13.63
CA LEU A 201 -24.37 -2.81 13.40
C LEU A 201 -23.44 -3.58 12.47
N ILE A 202 -23.05 -2.95 11.34
CA ILE A 202 -22.21 -3.54 10.29
C ILE A 202 -21.21 -2.49 9.86
N ILE A 203 -19.93 -2.89 9.78
CA ILE A 203 -18.87 -2.12 9.14
C ILE A 203 -18.30 -3.01 8.04
N LYS A 204 -18.34 -2.53 6.80
CA LYS A 204 -17.87 -3.26 5.63
C LYS A 204 -16.95 -2.36 4.82
N GLU A 205 -15.79 -2.88 4.47
CA GLU A 205 -14.91 -2.28 3.46
C GLU A 205 -15.37 -2.74 2.07
N GLU A 206 -15.70 -1.80 1.19
CA GLU A 206 -16.20 -2.09 -0.16
C GLU A 206 -15.10 -2.17 -1.20
N GLU A 207 -14.19 -1.18 -1.20
CA GLU A 207 -13.12 -1.09 -2.19
C GLU A 207 -11.87 -0.45 -1.56
N THR A 208 -10.71 -1.03 -1.87
CA THR A 208 -9.39 -0.50 -1.53
C THR A 208 -8.56 -0.45 -2.80
N LYS A 209 -8.00 0.71 -3.11
CA LYS A 209 -7.12 0.92 -4.28
C LYS A 209 -5.81 1.48 -3.80
N GLU A 210 -4.73 0.89 -4.29
CA GLU A 210 -3.36 1.31 -4.03
C GLU A 210 -2.71 1.60 -5.38
N TRP A 211 -2.02 2.73 -5.48
CA TRP A 211 -1.31 3.14 -6.67
C TRP A 211 -0.05 3.91 -6.29
N GLU A 212 0.97 3.79 -7.13
CA GLU A 212 2.23 4.53 -7.01
C GLU A 212 2.46 5.31 -8.31
N GLY A 213 3.03 6.52 -8.22
CA GLY A 213 3.30 7.36 -9.37
C GLY A 213 2.13 8.25 -9.81
N GLN A 214 2.32 8.93 -10.94
CA GLN A 214 1.31 9.84 -11.48
C GLN A 214 0.08 9.03 -11.89
N ILE A 215 -1.07 9.35 -11.32
CA ILE A 215 -2.36 8.82 -11.76
C ILE A 215 -2.43 9.15 -13.25
N ASP A 216 -2.48 8.12 -14.10
CA ASP A 216 -2.86 8.31 -15.50
C ASP A 216 -4.26 8.91 -15.49
N ASP A 217 -4.32 10.24 -15.48
CA ASP A 217 -5.54 10.94 -15.80
C ASP A 217 -5.84 10.56 -17.27
N PRO A 218 -6.94 9.87 -17.57
CA PRO A 218 -7.29 9.52 -18.95
C PRO A 218 -7.47 10.76 -19.84
N GLN A 219 -7.39 11.98 -19.29
CA GLN A 219 -7.35 13.23 -20.05
C GLN A 219 -5.93 13.74 -20.38
N SER A 220 -4.87 13.32 -19.67
CA SER A 220 -3.49 13.78 -19.95
C SER A 220 -2.86 13.12 -21.18
N SER A 221 -3.35 11.97 -21.61
CA SER A 221 -2.84 11.25 -22.79
C SER A 221 -3.21 11.90 -24.13
N ARG A 222 -4.06 12.94 -24.15
CA ARG A 222 -4.40 13.68 -25.39
C ARG A 222 -3.49 14.86 -25.73
N LEU A 223 -2.61 15.28 -24.82
CA LEU A 223 -1.77 16.46 -25.04
C LEU A 223 -0.31 16.13 -25.42
N SER A 224 0.10 14.86 -25.39
CA SER A 224 1.48 14.46 -25.68
C SER A 224 1.75 14.03 -27.13
N MET A 225 0.78 14.16 -28.02
CA MET A 225 0.99 13.95 -29.47
C MET A 225 0.78 15.26 -30.23
N HIS A 226 1.60 16.29 -30.01
CA HIS A 226 1.84 17.38 -30.97
C HIS A 226 3.04 18.21 -30.50
N VAL A 227 4.26 17.73 -30.78
CA VAL A 227 5.42 18.54 -31.23
C VAL A 227 6.26 17.66 -32.14
#